data_AF-A0A7S1AW15-F1
#
_entry.id   AF-A0A7S1AW15-F1
#
_cell.length_a   1.000
_cell.length_b   1.000
_cell.length_c   1.000
_cell.angle_alpha   90.00
_cell.angle_beta   90.00
_cell.angle_gamma   90.00
#
_symmetry.space_group_name_H-M   'P 1'
#
loop_
_entity.id
_entity.type
_entity.pdbx_description
1 polymer ?
#
loop_
_entity_poly.entity_id
_entity_poly.type
_entity_poly.pdbx_seq_one_letter_code
_entity_poly.pdbx_strand_id
1 'polypeptide(L)'
;KADLEVTTRDLNQDTTALAETKRDCETKAAEYEAAVKSRAEELEALAKAKQVLAAKTGGAESLSYGLSQTSFLQISRSWLSSRSDLEKFEAVRKIRDLAKTLNSLELAQLGSRMTSAMHAQTNNGEDPFAKVKGLIVDMIARLEEKASADASHKAYCDKELAQSKSKKESKIAEIAKLTSKIDTTSARSAQLKREVAALQASLGDLAAAQATMTK
;
A
#
# COMPACT_ATOMS: atom_id res chain seq x y z
N LYS A 1 39.36 14.05 53.08
CA LYS A 1 38.59 12.78 52.94
C LYS A 1 37.33 12.99 52.10
N ALA A 2 36.51 14.01 52.38
CA ALA A 2 35.34 14.37 51.57
C ALA A 2 35.66 14.67 50.09
N ASP A 3 36.75 15.39 49.80
CA ASP A 3 37.11 15.75 48.40
C ASP A 3 37.48 14.54 47.51
N LEU A 4 38.02 13.47 48.10
CA LEU A 4 38.38 12.27 47.33
C LEU A 4 37.14 11.44 46.97
N GLU A 5 36.12 11.48 47.83
CA GLU A 5 34.86 10.77 47.63
C GLU A 5 34.01 11.48 46.56
N VAL A 6 33.97 12.81 46.59
CA VAL A 6 33.30 13.63 45.57
C VAL A 6 33.95 13.42 44.19
N THR A 7 35.29 13.50 44.11
CA THR A 7 36.00 13.29 42.84
C THR A 7 35.85 11.86 42.29
N THR A 8 35.79 10.85 43.16
CA THR A 8 35.53 9.46 42.74
C THR A 8 34.09 9.29 42.22
N ARG A 9 33.12 9.96 42.84
CA ARG A 9 31.72 9.95 42.39
C ARG A 9 31.56 10.63 41.03
N ASP A 10 32.17 11.80 40.86
CA ASP A 10 32.09 12.56 39.61
C ASP A 10 32.80 11.80 38.48
N LEU A 11 33.94 11.14 38.75
CA LEU A 11 34.61 10.27 37.78
C LEU A 11 33.76 9.06 37.35
N ASN A 12 33.00 8.45 38.28
CA ASN A 12 32.06 7.38 37.95
C ASN A 12 30.87 7.88 37.11
N GLN A 13 30.41 9.11 37.36
CA GLN A 13 29.37 9.74 36.55
C GLN A 13 29.88 10.05 35.14
N ASP A 14 31.06 10.63 35.02
CA ASP A 14 31.68 10.95 33.73
C ASP A 14 31.97 9.71 32.89
N THR A 15 32.43 8.61 33.51
CA THR A 15 32.66 7.34 32.80
C THR A 15 31.36 6.71 32.32
N THR A 16 30.27 6.83 33.11
CA THR A 16 28.93 6.37 32.71
C THR A 16 28.40 7.21 31.55
N ALA A 17 28.46 8.55 31.65
CA ALA A 17 28.03 9.46 30.60
C ALA A 17 28.83 9.27 29.30
N LEU A 18 30.13 9.00 29.40
CA LEU A 18 30.97 8.69 28.24
C LEU A 18 30.59 7.36 27.57
N ALA A 19 30.20 6.35 28.34
CA ALA A 19 29.72 5.08 27.80
C ALA A 19 28.35 5.25 27.10
N GLU A 20 27.42 5.98 27.72
CA GLU A 20 26.11 6.28 27.15
C GLU A 20 26.22 7.10 25.86
N THR A 21 27.00 8.18 25.87
CA THR A 21 27.20 9.02 24.68
C THR A 21 27.86 8.29 23.53
N LYS A 22 28.81 7.38 23.80
CA LYS A 22 29.37 6.51 22.75
C LYS A 22 28.30 5.59 22.14
N ARG A 23 27.50 4.94 22.99
CA ARG A 23 26.42 4.05 22.55
C ARG A 23 25.37 4.79 21.72
N ASP A 24 25.01 5.99 22.14
CA ASP A 24 24.05 6.84 21.43
C ASP A 24 24.62 7.30 20.09
N CYS A 25 25.91 7.66 20.03
CA CYS A 25 26.58 8.04 18.80
C CYS A 25 26.61 6.88 17.79
N GLU A 26 26.98 5.68 18.23
CA GLU A 26 26.97 4.48 17.38
C GLU A 26 25.57 4.14 16.86
N THR A 27 24.57 4.21 17.74
CA THR A 27 23.16 3.95 17.39
C THR A 27 22.67 4.97 16.37
N LYS A 28 22.95 6.27 16.59
CA LYS A 28 22.55 7.35 15.68
C LYS A 28 23.26 7.28 14.34
N ALA A 29 24.53 6.89 14.32
CA ALA A 29 25.27 6.67 13.08
C ALA A 29 24.64 5.54 12.25
N ALA A 30 24.30 4.42 12.88
CA ALA A 30 23.64 3.30 12.21
C ALA A 30 22.22 3.66 11.71
N GLU A 31 21.42 4.36 12.53
CA GLU A 31 20.09 4.86 12.13
C GLU A 31 20.18 5.83 10.94
N TYR A 32 21.18 6.73 10.95
CA TYR A 32 21.39 7.69 9.87
C TYR A 32 21.79 7.01 8.56
N GLU A 33 22.71 6.03 8.61
CA GLU A 33 23.11 5.26 7.43
C GLU A 33 21.92 4.48 6.83
N ALA A 34 21.12 3.83 7.67
CA ALA A 34 19.90 3.15 7.24
C ALA A 34 18.88 4.12 6.61
N ALA A 35 18.69 5.30 7.21
CA ALA A 35 17.80 6.33 6.69
C ALA A 35 18.29 6.90 5.34
N VAL A 36 19.60 7.15 5.18
CA VAL A 36 20.19 7.62 3.92
C VAL A 36 19.99 6.58 2.82
N LYS A 37 20.21 5.30 3.13
CA LYS A 37 19.98 4.20 2.18
C LYS A 37 18.52 4.11 1.76
N SER A 38 17.60 4.10 2.73
CA SER A 38 16.16 4.10 2.46
C SER A 38 15.71 5.29 1.63
N ARG A 39 16.22 6.49 1.91
CA ARG A 39 15.92 7.70 1.12
C ARG A 39 16.45 7.61 -0.31
N ALA A 40 17.62 6.99 -0.53
CA ALA A 40 18.15 6.77 -1.86
C ALA A 40 17.25 5.83 -2.68
N GLU A 41 16.78 4.73 -2.05
CA GLU A 41 15.83 3.79 -2.65
C GLU A 41 14.48 4.46 -2.95
N GLU A 42 13.98 5.30 -2.06
CA GLU A 42 12.76 6.10 -2.30
C GLU A 42 12.92 7.06 -3.49
N LEU A 43 14.05 7.77 -3.58
CA LEU A 43 14.33 8.68 -4.70
C LEU A 43 14.42 7.92 -6.03
N GLU A 44 15.01 6.73 -6.04
CA GLU A 44 15.05 5.88 -7.22
C GLU A 44 13.65 5.39 -7.62
N ALA A 45 12.83 5.00 -6.65
CA ALA A 45 11.43 4.63 -6.89
C ALA A 45 10.62 5.80 -7.46
N LEU A 46 10.80 7.01 -6.93
CA LEU A 46 10.18 8.24 -7.44
C LEU A 46 10.66 8.57 -8.85
N ALA A 47 11.95 8.40 -9.15
CA ALA A 47 12.50 8.61 -10.50
C ALA A 47 11.89 7.62 -11.51
N LYS A 48 11.79 6.34 -11.14
CA LYS A 48 11.11 5.31 -11.96
C LYS A 48 9.63 5.63 -12.16
N ALA A 49 8.93 6.04 -11.11
CA ALA A 49 7.53 6.47 -11.21
C ALA A 49 7.38 7.66 -12.17
N LYS A 50 8.25 8.67 -12.07
CA LYS A 50 8.28 9.81 -13.00
C LYS A 50 8.55 9.37 -14.44
N GLN A 51 9.48 8.44 -14.66
CA GLN A 51 9.79 7.91 -15.98
C GLN A 51 8.60 7.14 -16.58
N VAL A 52 7.92 6.30 -15.80
CA VAL A 52 6.70 5.60 -16.24
C VAL A 52 5.60 6.60 -16.58
N LEU A 53 5.41 7.64 -15.77
CA LEU A 53 4.46 8.70 -16.06
C LEU A 53 4.83 9.46 -17.34
N ALA A 54 6.10 9.80 -17.54
CA ALA A 54 6.57 10.45 -18.78
C ALA A 54 6.35 9.57 -20.02
N ALA A 55 6.72 8.28 -19.94
CA ALA A 55 6.56 7.32 -21.02
C ALA A 55 5.08 7.06 -21.36
N LYS A 56 4.21 6.94 -20.35
CA LYS A 56 2.76 6.72 -20.53
C LYS A 56 2.00 7.97 -20.98
N THR A 57 2.55 9.16 -20.76
CA THR A 57 1.91 10.43 -21.11
C THR A 57 2.30 10.97 -22.49
N GLY A 58 3.10 10.23 -23.28
CA GLY A 58 3.24 10.40 -24.74
C GLY A 58 3.30 11.87 -25.19
N GLY A 59 4.37 12.59 -24.84
CA GLY A 59 4.58 13.97 -25.26
C GLY A 59 3.85 15.04 -24.44
N ALA A 60 3.14 14.69 -23.36
CA ALA A 60 2.51 15.67 -22.47
C ALA A 60 3.49 16.34 -21.48
N GLU A 61 4.78 16.05 -21.53
CA GLU A 61 5.80 16.67 -20.67
C GLU A 61 5.92 18.18 -20.94
N SER A 62 5.69 18.62 -22.19
CA SER A 62 5.55 20.04 -22.55
C SER A 62 4.27 20.70 -22.05
N LEU A 63 3.23 19.91 -21.72
CA LEU A 63 1.94 20.38 -21.24
C LEU A 63 1.85 20.39 -19.71
N SER A 64 2.57 19.49 -19.02
CA SER A 64 2.51 19.37 -17.55
C SER A 64 3.42 20.37 -16.83
N TYR A 65 4.60 20.69 -17.38
CA TYR A 65 5.44 21.78 -16.85
C TYR A 65 4.98 23.17 -17.35
N GLY A 66 4.14 23.19 -18.38
CA GLY A 66 3.38 24.36 -18.83
C GLY A 66 2.18 24.72 -17.94
N LEU A 67 1.96 24.03 -16.82
CA LEU A 67 0.96 24.41 -15.81
C LEU A 67 1.39 25.64 -14.98
N SER A 68 2.56 26.22 -15.26
CA SER A 68 2.88 27.62 -14.88
C SER A 68 2.04 28.64 -15.67
N GLN A 69 1.37 28.20 -16.75
CA GLN A 69 0.31 28.94 -17.42
C GLN A 69 -1.06 28.29 -17.17
N THR A 70 -1.39 28.06 -15.90
CA THR A 70 -2.77 28.31 -15.47
C THR A 70 -3.02 29.81 -15.56
N SER A 71 -2.97 30.34 -16.79
CA SER A 71 -3.41 31.68 -17.12
C SER A 71 -4.85 31.73 -16.67
N PHE A 72 -5.09 32.46 -15.58
CA PHE A 72 -6.41 32.92 -15.18
C PHE A 72 -7.14 33.34 -16.45
N LEU A 73 -8.38 32.84 -16.60
CA LEU A 73 -9.28 33.12 -17.69
C LEU A 73 -9.39 34.63 -17.98
N GLN A 74 -8.47 35.16 -18.75
CA GLN A 74 -8.74 36.25 -19.67
C GLN A 74 -9.06 35.60 -21.01
N ILE A 75 -10.22 34.93 -21.07
CA ILE A 75 -10.91 34.75 -22.35
C ILE A 75 -11.34 36.14 -22.78
N SER A 76 -10.41 36.86 -23.39
CA SER A 76 -10.76 38.01 -24.20
C SER A 76 -11.73 37.49 -25.25
N ARG A 77 -12.97 38.01 -25.22
CA ARG A 77 -14.04 37.73 -26.19
C ARG A 77 -13.67 38.09 -27.64
N SER A 78 -12.41 38.40 -27.91
CA SER A 78 -11.84 38.82 -29.20
C SER A 78 -11.47 37.68 -30.14
N TRP A 79 -11.59 36.41 -29.72
CA TRP A 79 -11.13 35.24 -30.50
C TRP A 79 -12.24 34.42 -31.20
N LEU A 80 -13.52 34.75 -31.00
CA LEU A 80 -14.61 34.13 -31.79
C LEU A 80 -14.98 35.04 -32.96
N SER A 81 -14.09 35.11 -33.94
CA SER A 81 -14.28 35.92 -35.15
C SER A 81 -14.95 35.12 -36.28
N SER A 82 -14.99 33.79 -36.20
CA SER A 82 -15.55 32.92 -37.24
C SER A 82 -16.51 31.85 -36.68
N ARG A 83 -17.41 31.34 -37.53
CA ARG A 83 -18.31 30.22 -37.20
C ARG A 83 -17.55 28.95 -36.81
N SER A 84 -16.42 28.67 -37.45
CA SER A 84 -15.62 27.48 -37.17
C SER A 84 -14.95 27.56 -35.79
N ASP A 85 -14.64 28.76 -35.27
CA ASP A 85 -14.11 28.92 -33.93
C ASP A 85 -15.17 28.71 -32.84
N LEU A 86 -16.43 29.05 -33.13
CA LEU A 86 -17.57 28.76 -32.26
C LEU A 86 -17.81 27.25 -32.14
N GLU A 87 -17.80 26.52 -33.27
CA GLU A 87 -17.98 25.07 -33.30
C GLU A 87 -16.86 24.33 -32.54
N LYS A 88 -15.61 24.79 -32.69
CA LYS A 88 -14.46 24.29 -31.93
C LYS A 88 -14.65 24.47 -30.42
N PHE A 89 -15.08 25.66 -30.01
CA PHE A 89 -15.31 25.98 -28.61
C PHE A 89 -16.44 25.13 -28.00
N GLU A 90 -17.52 24.90 -28.75
CA GLU A 90 -18.63 24.05 -28.29
C GLU A 90 -18.20 22.59 -28.05
N ALA A 91 -17.36 22.02 -28.90
CA ALA A 91 -16.84 20.66 -28.73
C ALA A 91 -16.03 20.50 -27.42
N VAL A 92 -15.13 21.46 -27.14
CA VAL A 92 -14.36 21.50 -25.90
C VAL A 92 -15.26 21.69 -24.69
N ARG A 93 -16.27 22.56 -24.80
CA ARG A 93 -17.24 22.83 -23.73
C ARG A 93 -18.00 21.56 -23.36
N LYS A 94 -18.49 20.79 -24.34
CA LYS A 94 -19.19 19.53 -24.09
C LYS A 94 -18.33 18.53 -23.33
N ILE A 95 -17.07 18.38 -23.68
CA ILE A 95 -16.15 17.45 -22.99
C ILE A 95 -15.83 17.94 -21.58
N ARG A 96 -15.69 19.25 -21.39
CA ARG A 96 -15.46 19.84 -20.07
C ARG A 96 -16.70 19.74 -19.16
N ASP A 97 -17.89 19.83 -19.73
CA ASP A 97 -19.16 19.60 -19.01
C ASP A 97 -19.30 18.12 -18.64
N LEU A 98 -19.00 17.19 -19.55
CA LEU A 98 -18.96 15.76 -19.26
C LEU A 98 -17.93 15.41 -18.17
N ALA A 99 -16.76 16.05 -18.19
CA ALA A 99 -15.74 15.87 -17.16
C ALA A 99 -16.27 16.27 -15.76
N LYS A 100 -17.07 17.34 -15.68
CA LYS A 100 -17.69 17.80 -14.43
C LYS A 100 -18.81 16.87 -13.99
N THR A 101 -19.69 16.44 -14.89
CA THR A 101 -20.82 15.56 -14.52
C THR A 101 -20.33 14.17 -14.09
N LEU A 102 -19.29 13.66 -14.74
CA LEU A 102 -18.71 12.35 -14.44
C LEU A 102 -17.57 12.42 -13.41
N ASN A 103 -17.22 13.62 -12.91
CA ASN A 103 -16.07 13.87 -12.04
C ASN A 103 -14.78 13.17 -12.53
N SER A 104 -14.57 13.16 -13.84
CA SER A 104 -13.45 12.44 -14.46
C SER A 104 -12.29 13.38 -14.74
N LEU A 105 -11.17 13.13 -14.04
CA LEU A 105 -9.93 13.88 -14.22
C LEU A 105 -9.33 13.65 -15.62
N GLU A 106 -9.47 12.44 -16.17
CA GLU A 106 -8.96 12.11 -17.52
C GLU A 106 -9.72 12.90 -18.61
N LEU A 107 -11.05 13.02 -18.48
CA LEU A 107 -11.86 13.85 -19.39
C LEU A 107 -11.55 15.35 -19.25
N ALA A 108 -11.27 15.82 -18.03
CA ALA A 108 -10.87 17.20 -17.79
C ALA A 108 -9.52 17.52 -18.45
N GLN A 109 -8.55 16.60 -18.33
CA GLN A 109 -7.26 16.69 -18.99
C GLN A 109 -7.40 16.64 -20.52
N LEU A 110 -8.28 15.79 -21.06
CA LEU A 110 -8.58 15.75 -22.49
C LEU A 110 -9.12 17.10 -22.98
N GLY A 111 -10.10 17.68 -22.27
CA GLY A 111 -10.64 19.01 -22.62
C GLY A 111 -9.57 20.11 -22.62
N SER A 112 -8.59 20.04 -21.71
CA SER A 112 -7.43 20.94 -21.72
C SER A 112 -6.55 20.73 -22.97
N ARG A 113 -6.19 19.48 -23.27
CA ARG A 113 -5.37 19.12 -24.46
C ARG A 113 -6.04 19.53 -25.78
N MET A 114 -7.36 19.39 -25.87
CA MET A 114 -8.13 19.82 -27.02
C MET A 114 -8.08 21.33 -27.21
N THR A 115 -8.19 22.09 -26.12
CA THR A 115 -8.07 23.56 -26.16
C THR A 115 -6.70 23.97 -26.70
N SER A 116 -5.62 23.36 -26.19
CA SER A 116 -4.25 23.62 -26.67
C SER A 116 -4.05 23.22 -28.13
N ALA A 117 -4.59 22.07 -28.57
CA ALA A 117 -4.50 21.62 -29.96
C ALA A 117 -5.24 22.54 -30.93
N MET A 118 -6.37 23.12 -30.50
CA MET A 118 -7.14 24.09 -31.29
C MET A 118 -6.44 25.45 -31.38
N HIS A 119 -5.70 25.87 -30.35
CA HIS A 119 -4.93 27.12 -30.38
C HIS A 119 -3.61 27.03 -31.15
N ALA A 120 -3.08 25.83 -31.37
CA ALA A 120 -1.84 25.61 -32.13
C ALA A 120 -1.99 25.88 -33.65
N GLN A 121 -3.14 26.38 -34.11
CA GLN A 121 -3.51 26.59 -35.51
C GLN A 121 -2.69 27.68 -36.24
N THR A 122 -1.69 28.32 -35.63
CA THR A 122 -1.04 29.47 -36.28
C THR A 122 0.03 29.12 -37.33
N ASN A 123 0.58 27.90 -37.38
CA ASN A 123 1.84 27.71 -38.14
C ASN A 123 1.85 26.64 -39.26
N ASN A 124 1.06 25.56 -39.23
CA ASN A 124 1.33 24.37 -40.08
C ASN A 124 0.17 23.81 -40.94
N GLY A 125 -1.03 24.41 -40.96
CA GLY A 125 -2.11 24.00 -41.87
C GLY A 125 -2.75 22.61 -41.60
N GLU A 126 -2.36 21.90 -40.54
CA GLU A 126 -3.04 20.67 -40.11
C GLU A 126 -4.41 20.95 -39.48
N ASP A 127 -5.40 20.10 -39.77
CA ASP A 127 -6.75 20.21 -39.21
C ASP A 127 -6.74 19.87 -37.70
N PRO A 128 -6.99 20.84 -36.80
CA PRO A 128 -6.99 20.60 -35.37
C PRO A 128 -8.08 19.60 -34.94
N PHE A 129 -9.16 19.43 -35.71
CA PHE A 129 -10.18 18.41 -35.41
C PHE A 129 -9.68 16.99 -35.65
N ALA A 130 -8.77 16.76 -36.60
CA ALA A 130 -8.17 15.44 -36.79
C ALA A 130 -7.40 15.01 -35.55
N LYS A 131 -6.64 15.93 -34.93
CA LYS A 131 -5.89 15.68 -33.70
C LYS A 131 -6.79 15.46 -32.50
N VAL A 132 -7.87 16.23 -32.37
CA VAL A 132 -8.89 16.04 -31.34
C VAL A 132 -9.57 14.68 -31.47
N LYS A 133 -9.96 14.28 -32.68
CA LYS A 133 -10.54 12.95 -32.95
C LYS A 133 -9.58 11.83 -32.56
N GLY A 134 -8.30 11.95 -32.91
CA GLY A 134 -7.26 11.00 -32.49
C GLY A 134 -7.18 10.86 -30.97
N LEU A 135 -7.13 11.97 -30.24
CA LEU A 135 -7.09 11.97 -28.77
C LEU A 135 -8.33 11.33 -28.14
N ILE A 136 -9.52 11.52 -28.73
CA ILE A 136 -10.76 10.89 -28.26
C ILE A 136 -10.72 9.39 -28.53
N VAL A 137 -10.32 8.95 -29.73
CA VAL A 137 -10.20 7.53 -30.10
C VAL A 137 -9.19 6.82 -29.19
N ASP A 138 -8.03 7.44 -28.94
CA ASP A 138 -7.02 6.91 -28.03
C ASP A 138 -7.55 6.75 -26.60
N MET A 139 -8.36 7.70 -26.13
CA MET A 139 -8.96 7.62 -24.80
C MET A 139 -10.02 6.51 -24.72
N ILE A 140 -10.83 6.34 -25.77
CA ILE A 140 -11.82 5.25 -25.85
C ILE A 140 -11.11 3.89 -25.83
N ALA A 141 -10.09 3.70 -26.67
CA ALA A 141 -9.32 2.44 -26.71
C ALA A 141 -8.70 2.11 -25.35
N ARG A 142 -8.13 3.11 -24.66
CA ARG A 142 -7.60 2.92 -23.29
C ARG A 142 -8.69 2.58 -22.28
N LEU A 143 -9.89 3.16 -22.39
CA LEU A 143 -11.00 2.85 -21.49
C LEU A 143 -11.53 1.44 -21.71
N GLU A 144 -11.61 0.98 -22.95
CA GLU A 144 -12.01 -0.40 -23.30
C GLU A 144 -10.99 -1.43 -22.78
N GLU A 145 -9.69 -1.17 -22.96
CA GLU A 145 -8.62 -2.01 -22.42
C GLU A 145 -8.69 -2.08 -20.89
N LYS A 146 -8.80 -0.93 -20.22
CA LYS A 146 -8.95 -0.86 -18.75
C LYS A 146 -10.19 -1.62 -18.28
N ALA A 147 -11.32 -1.52 -18.97
CA ALA A 147 -12.55 -2.22 -18.61
C ALA A 147 -12.41 -3.75 -18.72
N SER A 148 -11.74 -4.23 -19.77
CA SER A 148 -11.46 -5.66 -19.95
C SER A 148 -10.50 -6.20 -18.88
N ALA A 149 -9.44 -5.43 -18.56
CA ALA A 149 -8.50 -5.78 -17.51
C ALA A 149 -9.16 -5.80 -16.12
N ASP A 150 -10.02 -4.83 -15.82
CA ASP A 150 -10.74 -4.75 -14.54
C ASP A 150 -11.74 -5.90 -14.37
N ALA A 151 -12.47 -6.26 -15.45
CA ALA A 151 -13.36 -7.43 -15.44
C ALA A 151 -12.60 -8.73 -15.14
N SER A 152 -11.44 -8.90 -15.76
CA SER A 152 -10.57 -10.07 -15.54
C SER A 152 -9.99 -10.09 -14.12
N HIS A 153 -9.54 -8.95 -13.63
CA HIS A 153 -8.99 -8.80 -12.28
C HIS A 153 -10.06 -9.03 -11.20
N LYS A 154 -11.28 -8.52 -11.41
CA LYS A 154 -12.42 -8.77 -10.52
C LYS A 154 -12.74 -10.26 -10.42
N ALA A 155 -12.82 -10.95 -11.56
CA ALA A 155 -13.05 -12.40 -11.57
C ALA A 155 -11.95 -13.18 -10.82
N TYR A 156 -10.69 -12.76 -10.95
CA TYR A 156 -9.58 -13.31 -10.19
C TYR A 156 -9.71 -13.05 -8.68
N CYS A 157 -9.98 -11.80 -8.28
CA CYS A 157 -10.17 -11.44 -6.88
C CYS A 157 -11.32 -12.21 -6.23
N ASP A 158 -12.47 -12.30 -6.91
CA ASP A 158 -13.64 -13.03 -6.42
C ASP A 158 -13.32 -14.52 -6.20
N LYS A 159 -12.60 -15.14 -7.16
CA LYS A 159 -12.17 -16.55 -7.07
C LYS A 159 -11.21 -16.78 -5.92
N GLU A 160 -10.14 -15.99 -5.81
CA GLU A 160 -9.12 -16.15 -4.77
C GLU A 160 -9.68 -15.87 -3.37
N LEU A 161 -10.55 -14.86 -3.23
CA LEU A 161 -11.22 -14.59 -1.97
C LEU A 161 -12.15 -15.74 -1.55
N ALA A 162 -12.90 -16.32 -2.49
CA ALA A 162 -13.74 -17.48 -2.21
C ALA A 162 -12.91 -18.70 -1.77
N GLN A 163 -11.82 -19.00 -2.47
CA GLN A 163 -10.91 -20.09 -2.10
C GLN A 163 -10.25 -19.86 -0.74
N SER A 164 -9.80 -18.63 -0.47
CA SER A 164 -9.17 -18.26 0.80
C SER A 164 -10.15 -18.37 1.97
N LYS A 165 -11.40 -17.92 1.80
CA LYS A 165 -12.47 -18.09 2.80
C LYS A 165 -12.75 -19.57 3.09
N SER A 166 -12.90 -20.39 2.05
CA SER A 166 -13.12 -21.83 2.21
C SER A 166 -11.95 -22.52 2.94
N LYS A 167 -10.70 -22.21 2.58
CA LYS A 167 -9.52 -22.72 3.27
C LYS A 167 -9.48 -22.27 4.73
N LYS A 168 -9.82 -21.00 5.01
CA LYS A 168 -9.89 -20.46 6.37
C LYS A 168 -10.92 -21.20 7.21
N GLU A 169 -12.13 -21.40 6.70
CA GLU A 169 -13.20 -22.14 7.39
C GLU A 169 -12.79 -23.59 7.66
N SER A 170 -12.21 -24.28 6.67
CA SER A 170 -11.70 -25.64 6.84
C SER A 170 -10.61 -25.72 7.92
N LYS A 171 -9.70 -24.74 7.96
CA LYS A 171 -8.64 -24.68 8.97
C LYS A 171 -9.17 -24.38 10.37
N ILE A 172 -10.17 -23.50 10.49
CA ILE A 172 -10.85 -23.24 11.77
C ILE A 172 -11.54 -24.50 12.28
N ALA A 173 -12.24 -25.23 11.40
CA ALA A 173 -12.89 -26.49 11.77
C ALA A 173 -11.87 -27.56 12.19
N GLU A 174 -10.72 -27.64 11.51
CA GLU A 174 -9.62 -28.54 11.86
C GLU A 174 -9.01 -28.20 13.22
N ILE A 175 -8.79 -26.91 13.50
CA ILE A 175 -8.34 -26.42 14.81
C ILE A 175 -9.33 -26.83 15.90
N ALA A 176 -10.63 -26.56 15.73
CA ALA A 176 -11.64 -26.91 16.72
C ALA A 176 -11.68 -28.43 16.99
N LYS A 177 -11.53 -29.26 15.95
CA LYS A 177 -11.45 -30.71 16.08
C LYS A 177 -10.20 -31.15 16.86
N LEU A 178 -9.05 -30.55 16.57
CA LEU A 178 -7.80 -30.85 17.28
C LEU A 178 -7.86 -30.40 18.74
N THR A 179 -8.44 -29.23 19.03
CA THR A 179 -8.67 -28.75 20.40
C THR A 179 -9.53 -29.73 21.19
N SER A 180 -10.67 -30.17 20.65
CA SER A 180 -11.52 -31.16 21.32
C SER A 180 -10.80 -32.50 21.57
N LYS A 181 -9.93 -32.93 20.65
CA LYS A 181 -9.08 -34.12 20.86
C LYS A 181 -8.03 -33.91 21.95
N ILE A 182 -7.44 -32.72 22.05
CA ILE A 182 -6.50 -32.37 23.12
C ILE A 182 -7.22 -32.41 24.47
N ASP A 183 -8.43 -31.84 24.57
CA ASP A 183 -9.18 -31.82 25.82
C ASP A 183 -9.57 -33.23 26.29
N THR A 184 -10.08 -34.06 25.38
CA THR A 184 -10.44 -35.46 25.69
C THR A 184 -9.24 -36.31 26.08
N THR A 185 -8.10 -36.17 25.38
CA THR A 185 -6.86 -36.90 25.73
C THR A 185 -6.24 -36.40 27.03
N SER A 186 -6.30 -35.10 27.31
CA SER A 186 -5.85 -34.51 28.58
C SER A 186 -6.69 -35.02 29.75
N ALA A 187 -8.03 -35.03 29.61
CA ALA A 187 -8.94 -35.60 30.61
C ALA A 187 -8.65 -37.09 30.86
N ARG A 188 -8.46 -37.88 29.80
CA ARG A 188 -8.11 -39.31 29.92
C ARG A 188 -6.74 -39.52 30.58
N SER A 189 -5.76 -38.67 30.29
CA SER A 189 -4.45 -38.70 30.97
C SER A 189 -4.59 -38.43 32.47
N ALA A 190 -5.40 -37.43 32.84
CA ALA A 190 -5.67 -37.13 34.24
C ALA A 190 -6.40 -38.28 34.96
N GLN A 191 -7.37 -38.91 34.31
CA GLN A 191 -8.07 -40.10 34.84
C GLN A 191 -7.10 -41.26 35.05
N LEU A 192 -6.31 -41.62 34.04
CA LEU A 192 -5.33 -42.71 34.15
C LEU A 192 -4.31 -42.46 35.28
N LYS A 193 -3.87 -41.21 35.47
CA LYS A 193 -2.99 -40.86 36.61
C LYS A 193 -3.66 -41.11 37.96
N ARG A 194 -4.96 -40.81 38.11
CA ARG A 194 -5.71 -41.11 39.34
C ARG A 194 -5.87 -42.61 39.56
N GLU A 195 -6.19 -43.36 38.50
CA GLU A 195 -6.33 -44.82 38.56
C GLU A 195 -5.00 -45.49 38.93
N VAL A 196 -3.88 -45.05 38.36
CA VAL A 196 -2.53 -45.54 38.73
C VAL A 196 -2.23 -45.26 40.20
N ALA A 197 -2.48 -44.04 40.68
CA ALA A 197 -2.26 -43.70 42.09
C ALA A 197 -3.13 -44.53 43.04
N ALA A 198 -4.40 -44.76 42.70
CA ALA A 198 -5.32 -45.59 43.48
C ALA A 198 -4.89 -47.06 43.50
N LEU A 199 -4.50 -47.62 42.35
CA LEU A 199 -3.99 -48.99 42.26
C LEU A 199 -2.69 -49.15 43.06
N GLN A 200 -1.76 -48.20 42.97
CA GLN A 200 -0.52 -48.19 43.76
C GLN A 200 -0.81 -48.17 45.27
N ALA A 201 -1.77 -47.36 45.72
CA ALA A 201 -2.20 -47.36 47.12
C ALA A 201 -2.77 -48.72 47.54
N SER A 202 -3.68 -49.29 46.74
CA SER A 202 -4.27 -50.60 47.04
C SER A 202 -3.24 -51.73 47.10
N LEU A 203 -2.21 -51.69 46.24
CA LEU A 203 -1.12 -52.66 46.28
C LEU A 203 -0.27 -52.50 47.54
N GLY A 204 -0.03 -51.27 47.98
CA GLY A 204 0.65 -50.98 49.25
C GLY A 204 -0.12 -51.52 50.45
N ASP A 205 -1.44 -51.28 50.50
CA ASP A 205 -2.32 -51.79 51.56
C ASP A 205 -2.35 -53.33 51.58
N LEU A 206 -2.43 -53.96 50.40
CA LEU A 206 -2.45 -55.42 50.28
C LEU A 206 -1.11 -56.05 50.71
N ALA A 207 0.02 -55.42 50.35
CA ALA A 207 1.35 -55.84 50.78
C ALA A 207 1.52 -55.70 52.31
N ALA A 208 1.03 -54.60 52.89
CA ALA A 208 1.03 -54.40 54.34
C ALA A 208 0.18 -55.45 55.06
N ALA A 209 -1.01 -55.75 54.55
CA ALA A 209 -1.90 -56.78 55.10
C ALA A 209 -1.30 -58.20 55.00
N GLN A 210 -0.58 -58.52 53.92
CA GLN A 210 0.14 -59.80 53.83
C GLN A 210 1.30 -59.89 54.83
N ALA A 211 1.99 -58.80 55.08
CA ALA A 211 3.11 -58.75 56.05
C ALA A 211 2.64 -58.88 57.51
N THR A 212 1.41 -58.46 57.84
CA THR A 212 0.84 -58.66 59.18
C THR A 212 0.30 -60.07 59.39
N MET A 213 -0.18 -60.74 58.33
CA MET A 213 -0.68 -62.12 58.39
C MET A 213 0.42 -63.20 58.45
N THR A 214 1.66 -62.84 58.13
CA THR A 214 2.83 -63.75 58.16
C THR A 214 3.71 -63.59 59.42
N LYS A 215 3.30 -62.72 60.35
CA LYS A 215 3.86 -62.61 61.71
C LYS A 215 2.98 -63.35 62.71
#